data_AF-A0A9Q6V2H6-F1
#
_entry.id   AF-A0A9Q6V2H6-F1
#
_cell.length_a   1.000
_cell.length_b   1.000
_cell.length_c   1.000
_cell.angle_alpha   90.00
_cell.angle_beta   90.00
_cell.angle_gamma   90.00
#
_symmetry.space_group_name_H-M   'P 1'
#
loop_
_entity.id
_entity.type
_entity.pdbx_description
1 polymer ?
#
loop_
_entity_poly.entity_id
_entity_poly.type
_entity_poly.pdbx_seq_one_letter_code
_entity_poly.pdbx_strand_id
1 'polypeptide(L)'
;MKRPNMPVQGQGFVQPEISQNDILIRHKAESRIDSRVISERAGIQHESIIATIKSHQSRLRELGSLPRQSVKELTYLKSGKPGRKRGRPEISYLLNELQLDYLLRVIRGRDAERINQFKLDVTKAFAKHRAAEPVRREYLPGYHESRDGLKALGAERHHYINLARAENRVTGLVAGERSTASEQQLGLLIVMQKIEQAAFDEAIQSGMTPTEAVREVACRMETFASLMTSAPSLGVNHA
;
A
#
# COMPACT_ATOMS: atom_id res chain seq x y z
N MET A 1 -34.48 20.68 -32.35
CA MET A 1 -34.83 19.46 -31.60
C MET A 1 -33.54 18.81 -31.09
N LYS A 2 -33.43 18.68 -29.77
CA LYS A 2 -32.27 18.18 -29.03
C LYS A 2 -32.10 16.68 -29.27
N ARG A 3 -30.88 16.22 -29.60
CA ARG A 3 -30.51 14.80 -29.44
C ARG A 3 -29.91 14.65 -28.04
N PRO A 4 -30.42 13.72 -27.20
CA PRO A 4 -29.90 13.52 -25.86
C PRO A 4 -28.57 12.77 -25.90
N ASN A 5 -27.61 13.33 -25.18
CA ASN A 5 -26.31 12.76 -24.85
C ASN A 5 -26.54 11.57 -23.90
N MET A 6 -26.31 10.33 -24.35
CA MET A 6 -26.30 9.17 -23.46
C MET A 6 -24.88 8.96 -22.92
N PRO A 7 -24.69 8.92 -21.58
CA PRO A 7 -23.39 8.61 -21.00
C PRO A 7 -23.08 7.12 -21.20
N VAL A 8 -21.89 6.86 -21.74
CA VAL A 8 -21.27 5.53 -21.75
C VAL A 8 -21.17 5.07 -20.30
N GLN A 9 -22.01 4.10 -19.93
CA GLN A 9 -21.94 3.44 -18.64
C GLN A 9 -20.57 2.78 -18.53
N GLY A 10 -19.74 3.32 -17.65
CA GLY A 10 -18.46 2.73 -17.26
C GLY A 10 -18.70 1.32 -16.77
N GLN A 11 -18.33 0.35 -17.59
CA GLN A 11 -18.29 -1.05 -17.24
C GLN A 11 -17.36 -1.25 -16.05
N GLY A 12 -17.90 -1.94 -15.04
CA GLY A 12 -17.15 -2.86 -14.20
C GLY A 12 -16.16 -2.23 -13.25
N PHE A 13 -16.57 -2.14 -11.98
CA PHE A 13 -15.66 -2.51 -10.90
C PHE A 13 -15.17 -3.93 -11.20
N VAL A 14 -14.03 -4.05 -11.88
CA VAL A 14 -13.28 -5.29 -11.92
C VAL A 14 -12.80 -5.48 -10.50
N GLN A 15 -13.49 -6.35 -9.76
CA GLN A 15 -12.93 -6.93 -8.55
C GLN A 15 -11.50 -7.34 -8.88
N PRO A 16 -10.50 -7.02 -8.05
CA PRO A 16 -9.16 -7.51 -8.32
C PRO A 16 -9.28 -9.02 -8.46
N GLU A 17 -8.91 -9.55 -9.63
CA GLU A 17 -8.85 -10.98 -9.84
C GLU A 17 -7.98 -11.54 -8.72
N ILE A 18 -8.63 -12.22 -7.78
CA ILE A 18 -7.96 -12.93 -6.71
C ILE A 18 -7.19 -14.03 -7.43
N SER A 19 -5.92 -13.77 -7.68
CA SER A 19 -4.98 -14.79 -8.10
C SER A 19 -5.14 -15.93 -7.10
N GLN A 20 -5.62 -17.09 -7.54
CA GLN A 20 -6.06 -18.24 -6.73
C GLN A 20 -4.96 -18.85 -5.82
N ASN A 21 -3.80 -18.20 -5.71
CA ASN A 21 -2.64 -18.62 -4.93
C ASN A 21 -2.25 -17.66 -3.79
N ASP A 22 -3.00 -16.59 -3.53
CA ASP A 22 -2.66 -15.72 -2.41
C ASP A 22 -3.08 -16.36 -1.07
N ILE A 23 -2.09 -16.74 -0.27
CA ILE A 23 -2.27 -17.32 1.07
C ILE A 23 -2.65 -16.25 2.11
N LEU A 24 -2.58 -14.96 1.74
CA LEU A 24 -2.91 -13.83 2.59
C LEU A 24 -4.31 -13.31 2.30
N ILE A 25 -4.96 -12.79 3.34
CA ILE A 25 -6.25 -12.14 3.31
C ILE A 25 -6.08 -10.71 3.82
N ARG A 26 -6.68 -9.75 3.13
CA ARG A 26 -6.67 -8.35 3.58
C ARG A 26 -7.75 -8.14 4.63
N HIS A 27 -7.38 -7.67 5.82
CA HIS A 27 -8.30 -7.37 6.91
C HIS A 27 -7.96 -6.01 7.54
N LYS A 28 -8.90 -5.05 7.46
CA LYS A 28 -8.74 -3.67 7.98
C LYS A 28 -7.41 -3.02 7.55
N ALA A 29 -7.09 -3.13 6.26
CA ALA A 29 -5.87 -2.62 5.63
C ALA A 29 -4.55 -3.35 5.94
N GLU A 30 -4.54 -4.39 6.78
CA GLU A 30 -3.35 -5.22 7.04
C GLU A 30 -3.50 -6.59 6.36
N SER A 31 -2.40 -7.14 5.86
CA SER A 31 -2.36 -8.52 5.36
C SER A 31 -2.22 -9.52 6.48
N ARG A 32 -3.09 -10.53 6.47
CA ARG A 32 -3.18 -11.54 7.52
C ARG A 32 -3.40 -12.92 6.92
N ILE A 33 -2.91 -13.95 7.58
CA ILE A 33 -3.15 -15.35 7.21
C ILE A 33 -4.23 -15.96 8.10
N ASP A 34 -5.13 -16.75 7.51
CA ASP A 34 -6.13 -17.53 8.26
C ASP A 34 -5.48 -18.80 8.84
N SER A 35 -5.76 -19.10 10.11
CA SER A 35 -5.27 -20.30 10.78
C SER A 35 -5.63 -21.62 10.07
N ARG A 36 -6.67 -21.64 9.25
CA ARG A 36 -7.03 -22.80 8.40
C ARG A 36 -6.05 -23.00 7.26
N VAL A 37 -5.59 -21.91 6.63
CA VAL A 37 -4.56 -21.96 5.58
C VAL A 37 -3.25 -22.47 6.18
N ILE A 38 -2.90 -22.03 7.39
CA ILE A 38 -1.75 -22.56 8.13
C ILE A 38 -1.88 -24.07 8.33
N SER A 39 -3.05 -24.54 8.78
CA SER A 39 -3.33 -25.97 9.00
C SER A 39 -3.10 -26.80 7.75
N GLU A 40 -3.71 -26.36 6.64
CA GLU A 40 -3.64 -27.04 5.36
C GLU A 40 -2.21 -27.04 4.80
N ARG A 41 -1.54 -25.90 4.76
CA ARG A 41 -0.21 -25.78 4.16
C ARG A 41 0.87 -26.46 5.02
N ALA A 42 0.86 -26.24 6.33
CA ALA A 42 1.85 -26.82 7.25
C ALA A 42 1.60 -28.31 7.56
N GLY A 43 0.43 -28.86 7.21
CA GLY A 43 0.08 -30.26 7.53
C GLY A 43 -0.14 -30.49 9.03
N ILE A 44 -0.56 -29.46 9.76
CA ILE A 44 -0.83 -29.51 11.20
C ILE A 44 -2.34 -29.46 11.39
N GLN A 45 -2.88 -30.26 12.32
CA GLN A 45 -4.32 -30.26 12.60
C GLN A 45 -4.79 -28.89 13.08
N HIS A 46 -5.89 -28.39 12.52
CA HIS A 46 -6.40 -27.05 12.83
C HIS A 46 -6.69 -26.89 14.33
N GLU A 47 -7.24 -27.91 14.98
CA GLU A 47 -7.49 -27.91 16.41
C GLU A 47 -6.21 -27.68 17.24
N SER A 48 -5.08 -28.25 16.82
CA SER A 48 -3.78 -28.06 17.47
C SER A 48 -3.26 -26.62 17.30
N ILE A 49 -3.45 -26.03 16.12
CA ILE A 49 -3.12 -24.62 15.87
C ILE A 49 -3.98 -23.72 16.76
N ILE A 50 -5.30 -23.97 16.83
CA ILE A 50 -6.22 -23.19 17.66
C ILE A 50 -5.88 -23.33 19.15
N ALA A 51 -5.52 -24.52 19.62
CA ALA A 51 -5.08 -24.73 21.00
C ALA A 51 -3.81 -23.92 21.31
N THR A 52 -2.84 -23.93 20.39
CA THR A 52 -1.59 -23.15 20.52
C THR A 52 -1.85 -21.64 20.50
N ILE A 53 -2.73 -21.16 19.61
CA ILE A 53 -3.11 -19.74 19.58
C ILE A 53 -3.78 -19.31 20.89
N LYS A 54 -4.62 -20.17 21.47
CA LYS A 54 -5.27 -19.89 22.77
C LYS A 54 -4.26 -19.87 23.91
N SER A 55 -3.31 -20.81 23.97
CA SER A 55 -2.30 -20.84 25.03
C SER A 55 -1.34 -19.66 24.95
N HIS A 56 -1.07 -19.14 23.76
CA HIS A 56 -0.20 -17.99 23.53
C HIS A 56 -0.95 -16.68 23.27
N GLN A 57 -2.25 -16.61 23.62
CA GLN A 57 -3.11 -15.50 23.21
C GLN A 57 -2.65 -14.14 23.72
N SER A 58 -2.17 -14.04 24.96
CA SER A 58 -1.67 -12.78 25.53
C SER A 58 -0.48 -12.25 24.72
N ARG A 59 0.53 -13.09 24.49
CA ARG A 59 1.74 -12.76 23.71
C ARG A 59 1.41 -12.40 22.26
N LEU A 60 0.48 -13.11 21.64
CA LEU A 60 0.03 -12.78 20.28
C LEU A 60 -0.66 -11.42 20.21
N ARG A 61 -1.36 -11.00 21.27
CA ARG A 61 -2.00 -9.69 21.35
C ARG A 61 -1.00 -8.55 21.58
N GLU A 62 0.15 -8.83 22.18
CA GLU A 62 1.27 -7.86 22.25
C GLU A 62 1.81 -7.51 20.84
N LEU A 63 1.71 -8.46 19.90
CA LEU A 63 2.15 -8.30 18.50
C LEU A 63 1.07 -7.71 17.57
N GLY A 64 -0.07 -7.29 18.13
CA GLY A 64 -1.16 -6.63 17.40
C GLY A 64 -2.54 -7.26 17.64
N SER A 65 -3.55 -6.73 16.95
CA SER A 65 -4.92 -7.27 17.08
C SER A 65 -4.98 -8.73 16.63
N LEU A 66 -5.81 -9.56 17.26
CA LEU A 66 -6.01 -10.96 16.88
C LEU A 66 -7.49 -11.21 16.57
N PRO A 67 -7.96 -10.87 15.35
CA PRO A 67 -9.33 -11.06 14.93
C PRO A 67 -9.74 -12.52 14.97
N ARG A 68 -10.93 -12.78 15.52
CA ARG A 68 -11.55 -14.09 15.60
C ARG A 68 -12.71 -14.16 14.62
N GLN A 69 -12.70 -15.14 13.73
CA GLN A 69 -13.78 -15.38 12.77
C GLN A 69 -14.57 -16.65 13.15
N SER A 70 -15.87 -16.63 12.92
CA SER A 70 -16.76 -17.78 13.15
C SER A 70 -17.34 -18.29 11.84
N VAL A 71 -17.61 -19.60 11.75
CA VAL A 71 -18.16 -20.28 10.54
C VAL A 71 -19.40 -19.60 9.92
N LYS A 72 -20.16 -18.80 10.66
CA LYS A 72 -21.31 -18.07 10.09
C LYS A 72 -20.93 -16.96 9.12
N GLU A 73 -19.71 -16.42 9.19
CA GLU A 73 -19.29 -15.25 8.40
C GLU A 73 -18.51 -15.60 7.12
N LEU A 74 -18.11 -16.86 6.92
CA LEU A 74 -17.20 -17.30 5.84
C LEU A 74 -17.86 -18.25 4.83
N THR A 75 -19.08 -17.94 4.40
CA THR A 75 -19.84 -18.74 3.41
C THR A 75 -19.30 -18.70 1.97
N TYR A 76 -18.09 -18.16 1.73
CA TYR A 76 -17.48 -18.09 0.40
C TYR A 76 -16.67 -19.35 0.00
N LEU A 77 -16.48 -20.31 0.91
CA LEU A 77 -15.65 -21.51 0.67
C LEU A 77 -16.37 -22.82 1.03
N LYS A 78 -17.60 -23.03 0.53
CA LYS A 78 -18.29 -24.32 0.74
C LYS A 78 -18.61 -25.05 -0.56
N SER A 79 -17.66 -25.87 -1.00
CA SER A 79 -17.98 -27.22 -1.50
C SER A 79 -18.23 -28.14 -0.31
N GLY A 80 -19.47 -28.51 -0.02
CA GLY A 80 -19.77 -29.49 1.02
C GLY A 80 -21.27 -29.70 1.29
N LYS A 81 -21.73 -30.93 1.04
CA LYS A 81 -23.14 -31.41 1.07
C LYS A 81 -23.89 -31.10 2.38
N PRO A 82 -25.22 -30.85 2.31
CA PRO A 82 -26.06 -30.57 3.47
C PRO A 82 -26.33 -31.87 4.23
N GLY A 83 -26.01 -31.95 5.53
CA GLY A 83 -26.48 -33.08 6.34
C GLY A 83 -25.69 -33.49 7.59
N ARG A 84 -24.67 -32.76 8.07
CA ARG A 84 -24.02 -33.11 9.35
C ARG A 84 -24.40 -32.15 10.49
N LYS A 85 -24.75 -32.79 11.61
CA LYS A 85 -25.15 -32.29 12.94
C LYS A 85 -24.55 -30.93 13.28
N ARG A 86 -25.37 -30.06 13.92
CA ARG A 86 -25.04 -28.75 14.52
C ARG A 86 -23.74 -28.83 15.35
N GLY A 87 -22.60 -28.71 14.68
CA GLY A 87 -21.28 -28.71 15.29
C GLY A 87 -21.00 -27.35 15.93
N ARG A 88 -20.25 -27.36 17.04
CA ARG A 88 -19.66 -26.17 17.64
C ARG A 88 -19.09 -25.29 16.52
N PRO A 89 -19.36 -23.97 16.48
CA PRO A 89 -18.82 -23.12 15.43
C PRO A 89 -17.30 -23.27 15.40
N GLU A 90 -16.75 -23.69 14.26
CA GLU A 90 -15.29 -23.70 14.07
C GLU A 90 -14.83 -22.24 14.14
N ILE A 91 -13.79 -22.01 14.93
CA ILE A 91 -13.23 -20.69 15.16
C ILE A 91 -11.94 -20.65 14.37
N SER A 92 -11.76 -19.64 13.52
CA SER A 92 -10.48 -19.32 12.92
C SER A 92 -9.95 -17.98 13.47
N TYR A 93 -8.65 -17.79 13.33
CA TYR A 93 -7.98 -16.55 13.70
C TYR A 93 -7.24 -16.01 12.47
N LEU A 94 -7.20 -14.69 12.36
CA LEU A 94 -6.39 -14.00 11.36
C LEU A 94 -5.11 -13.50 12.01
N LEU A 95 -3.96 -13.99 11.57
CA LEU A 95 -2.65 -13.64 12.13
C LEU A 95 -1.91 -12.70 11.18
N ASN A 96 -1.32 -11.63 11.70
CA ASN A 96 -0.38 -10.81 10.94
C ASN A 96 1.01 -11.47 10.85
N GLU A 97 1.96 -10.82 10.14
CA GLU A 97 3.31 -11.34 9.91
C GLU A 97 4.03 -11.69 11.23
N LEU A 98 4.01 -10.77 12.21
CA LEU A 98 4.70 -10.96 13.50
C LEU A 98 4.05 -12.06 14.35
N GLN A 99 2.72 -12.12 14.39
CA GLN A 99 1.98 -13.15 15.09
C GLN A 99 2.25 -14.53 14.49
N LEU A 100 2.33 -14.61 13.16
CA LEU A 100 2.67 -15.85 12.47
C LEU A 100 4.11 -16.27 12.74
N ASP A 101 5.08 -15.35 12.64
CA ASP A 101 6.48 -15.64 12.94
C ASP A 101 6.63 -16.23 14.36
N TYR A 102 6.00 -15.58 15.34
CA TYR A 102 5.97 -16.10 16.71
C TYR A 102 5.31 -17.48 16.79
N LEU A 103 4.16 -17.68 16.14
CA LEU A 103 3.48 -18.97 16.12
C LEU A 103 4.36 -20.07 15.50
N LEU A 104 5.04 -19.79 14.40
CA LEU A 104 5.94 -20.70 13.68
C LEU A 104 7.16 -21.13 14.51
N ARG A 105 7.58 -20.33 15.50
CA ARG A 105 8.63 -20.69 16.46
C ARG A 105 8.15 -21.68 17.52
N VAL A 106 6.84 -21.67 17.82
CA VAL A 106 6.24 -22.51 18.86
C VAL A 106 5.73 -23.82 18.28
N ILE A 107 5.10 -23.81 17.11
CA ILE A 107 4.54 -25.02 16.50
C ILE A 107 5.65 -25.90 15.93
N ARG A 108 5.49 -27.22 16.10
CA ARG A 108 6.34 -28.24 15.48
C ARG A 108 5.46 -29.13 14.62
N GLY A 109 5.64 -29.07 13.31
CA GLY A 109 5.00 -30.02 12.41
C GLY A 109 5.83 -31.31 12.30
N ARG A 110 5.22 -32.35 11.74
CA ARG A 110 5.82 -33.68 11.61
C ARG A 110 6.68 -33.85 10.35
N ASP A 111 6.48 -32.98 9.37
CA ASP A 111 7.14 -33.00 8.07
C ASP A 111 7.96 -31.72 7.91
N ALA A 112 9.28 -31.85 7.99
CA ALA A 112 10.20 -30.71 7.97
C ALA A 112 10.20 -30.00 6.61
N GLU A 113 10.17 -30.75 5.51
CA GLU A 113 10.15 -30.19 4.15
C GLU A 113 8.88 -29.39 3.91
N ARG A 114 7.72 -29.95 4.30
CA ARG A 114 6.44 -29.25 4.18
C ARG A 114 6.40 -27.96 4.98
N ILE A 115 6.93 -27.96 6.21
CA ILE A 115 7.00 -26.74 7.03
C ILE A 115 7.96 -25.71 6.42
N ASN A 116 9.12 -26.14 5.93
CA ASN A 116 10.10 -25.26 5.31
C ASN A 116 9.53 -24.60 4.05
N GLN A 117 8.82 -25.38 3.22
CA GLN A 117 8.14 -24.84 2.05
C GLN A 117 7.04 -23.85 2.45
N PHE A 118 6.22 -24.19 3.44
CA PHE A 118 5.20 -23.27 3.95
C PHE A 118 5.80 -21.96 4.47
N LYS A 119 6.90 -22.03 5.24
CA LYS A 119 7.62 -20.85 5.73
C LYS A 119 8.10 -19.98 4.55
N LEU A 120 8.71 -20.59 3.55
CA LEU A 120 9.19 -19.88 2.37
C LEU A 120 8.05 -19.20 1.60
N ASP A 121 6.94 -19.91 1.40
CA ASP A 121 5.76 -19.39 0.70
C ASP A 121 5.19 -18.17 1.43
N VAL A 122 5.08 -18.24 2.76
CA VAL A 122 4.59 -17.12 3.56
C VAL A 122 5.56 -15.94 3.56
N THR A 123 6.87 -16.19 3.68
CA THR A 123 7.88 -15.12 3.57
C THR A 123 7.79 -14.42 2.23
N LYS A 124 7.65 -15.17 1.12
CA LYS A 124 7.46 -14.59 -0.22
C LYS A 124 6.16 -13.80 -0.32
N ALA A 125 5.06 -14.30 0.24
CA ALA A 125 3.78 -13.63 0.21
C ALA A 125 3.80 -12.29 0.97
N PHE A 126 4.34 -12.28 2.20
CA PHE A 126 4.46 -11.03 2.97
C PHE A 126 5.49 -10.08 2.35
N ALA A 127 6.62 -10.58 1.82
CA ALA A 127 7.59 -9.73 1.12
C ALA A 127 7.00 -9.10 -0.14
N LYS A 128 6.25 -9.87 -0.94
CA LYS A 128 5.52 -9.36 -2.09
C LYS A 128 4.47 -8.34 -1.65
N HIS A 129 3.75 -8.59 -0.56
CA HIS A 129 2.78 -7.64 -0.05
C HIS A 129 3.43 -6.39 0.56
N ARG A 130 4.64 -6.46 1.13
CA ARG A 130 5.42 -5.28 1.58
C ARG A 130 5.97 -4.48 0.40
N ALA A 131 6.37 -5.15 -0.68
CA ALA A 131 6.81 -4.49 -1.91
C ALA A 131 5.64 -3.89 -2.71
N ALA A 132 4.47 -4.54 -2.66
CA ALA A 132 3.22 -4.11 -3.28
C ALA A 132 2.37 -3.22 -2.36
N GLU A 133 2.73 -3.09 -1.08
CA GLU A 133 2.26 -2.00 -0.24
C GLU A 133 2.77 -0.76 -0.94
N PRO A 134 1.88 0.07 -1.50
CA PRO A 134 2.32 1.31 -2.13
C PRO A 134 3.11 2.04 -1.06
N VAL A 135 4.39 2.34 -1.34
CA VAL A 135 5.26 3.26 -0.57
C VAL A 135 4.34 4.16 0.22
N ARG A 136 4.18 3.90 1.53
CA ARG A 136 2.98 4.29 2.31
C ARG A 136 2.42 5.58 1.75
N ARG A 137 1.30 5.47 1.02
CA ARG A 137 0.63 6.55 0.27
C ARG A 137 0.39 7.82 1.09
N GLU A 138 0.49 7.71 2.42
CA GLU A 138 0.37 8.82 3.36
C GLU A 138 1.64 9.70 3.44
N TYR A 139 2.85 9.17 3.25
CA TYR A 139 4.09 9.98 3.29
C TYR A 139 5.17 9.39 2.39
N LEU A 140 5.35 10.01 1.23
CA LEU A 140 6.52 9.76 0.38
C LEU A 140 7.81 10.08 1.17
N PRO A 141 8.94 9.38 0.91
CA PRO A 141 10.14 9.47 1.74
C PRO A 141 10.65 10.89 1.99
N GLY A 142 10.51 11.81 1.03
CA GLY A 142 11.01 13.19 1.14
C GLY A 142 9.99 14.23 1.65
N TYR A 143 8.78 13.80 2.02
CA TYR A 143 7.67 14.72 2.30
C TYR A 143 7.96 15.63 3.50
N HIS A 144 8.35 15.06 4.65
CA HIS A 144 8.57 15.84 5.86
C HIS A 144 9.72 16.82 5.69
N GLU A 145 10.83 16.38 5.14
CA GLU A 145 12.00 17.22 4.87
C GLU A 145 11.67 18.40 3.95
N SER A 146 10.89 18.18 2.89
CA SER A 146 10.41 19.27 2.02
C SER A 146 9.54 20.28 2.79
N ARG A 147 8.60 19.78 3.60
CA ARG A 147 7.71 20.65 4.38
C ARG A 147 8.46 21.41 5.46
N ASP A 148 9.44 20.78 6.10
CA ASP A 148 10.29 21.40 7.12
C ASP A 148 11.21 22.46 6.51
N GLY A 149 11.76 22.22 5.31
CA GLY A 149 12.52 23.21 4.55
C GLY A 149 11.67 24.44 4.21
N LEU A 150 10.45 24.23 3.70
CA LEU A 150 9.53 25.34 3.44
C LEU A 150 9.11 26.05 4.74
N LYS A 151 8.90 25.32 5.83
CA LYS A 151 8.58 25.89 7.14
C LYS A 151 9.73 26.75 7.68
N ALA A 152 10.97 26.33 7.50
CA ALA A 152 12.16 27.06 7.95
C ALA A 152 12.28 28.45 7.29
N LEU A 153 11.74 28.61 6.09
CA LEU A 153 11.65 29.91 5.39
C LEU A 153 10.56 30.84 5.97
N GLY A 154 9.71 30.36 6.88
CA GLY A 154 8.59 31.12 7.44
C GLY A 154 7.27 30.94 6.69
N ALA A 155 7.05 29.78 6.09
CA ALA A 155 5.92 29.58 5.20
C ALA A 155 4.54 29.50 5.87
N GLU A 156 3.55 30.10 5.21
CA GLU A 156 2.15 30.06 5.58
C GLU A 156 1.34 29.03 4.78
N ARG A 157 0.10 28.77 5.21
CA ARG A 157 -0.84 27.80 4.60
C ARG A 157 -0.89 27.85 3.07
N HIS A 158 -0.91 29.05 2.49
CA HIS A 158 -1.08 29.23 1.05
C HIS A 158 0.17 28.78 0.25
N HIS A 159 1.37 28.81 0.85
CA HIS A 159 2.58 28.31 0.21
C HIS A 159 2.55 26.79 0.07
N TYR A 160 2.10 26.07 1.09
CA TYR A 160 1.93 24.61 1.01
C TYR A 160 0.89 24.21 -0.05
N ILE A 161 -0.17 25.00 -0.19
CA ILE A 161 -1.19 24.79 -1.24
C ILE A 161 -0.58 25.00 -2.63
N ASN A 162 0.20 26.07 -2.81
CA ASN A 162 0.86 26.37 -4.08
C ASN A 162 1.90 25.31 -4.46
N LEU A 163 2.66 24.83 -3.48
CA LEU A 163 3.62 23.76 -3.66
C LEU A 163 2.93 22.45 -4.09
N ALA A 164 1.86 22.06 -3.38
CA ALA A 164 1.07 20.88 -3.75
C ALA A 164 0.44 21.00 -5.16
N ARG A 165 0.05 22.20 -5.58
CA ARG A 165 -0.42 22.46 -6.95
C ARG A 165 0.71 22.31 -7.97
N ALA A 166 1.93 22.76 -7.67
CA ALA A 166 3.08 22.58 -8.55
C ALA A 166 3.41 21.09 -8.75
N GLU A 167 3.47 20.31 -7.66
CA GLU A 167 3.65 18.86 -7.68
C GLU A 167 2.59 18.19 -8.56
N ASN A 168 1.31 18.51 -8.32
CA ASN A 168 0.18 17.92 -9.03
C ASN A 168 0.21 18.21 -10.54
N ARG A 169 0.65 19.41 -10.96
CA ARG A 169 0.79 19.77 -12.38
C ARG A 169 1.78 18.86 -13.09
N VAL A 170 2.93 18.59 -12.48
CA VAL A 170 3.97 17.74 -13.09
C VAL A 170 3.54 16.28 -13.09
N THR A 171 2.86 15.81 -12.04
CA THR A 171 2.46 14.40 -11.92
C THR A 171 1.15 14.05 -12.60
N GLY A 172 0.42 15.04 -13.11
CA GLY A 172 -0.92 14.87 -13.68
C GLY A 172 -1.95 14.39 -12.66
N LEU A 173 -1.79 14.72 -11.38
CA LEU A 173 -2.70 14.30 -10.30
C LEU A 173 -3.71 15.41 -9.98
N VAL A 174 -4.97 15.04 -9.75
CA VAL A 174 -5.97 15.98 -9.22
C VAL A 174 -5.91 16.00 -7.68
N ALA A 175 -6.36 17.10 -7.08
CA ALA A 175 -6.50 17.20 -5.63
C ALA A 175 -7.37 16.06 -5.08
N GLY A 176 -6.83 15.30 -4.13
CA GLY A 176 -7.51 14.14 -3.53
C GLY A 176 -7.17 12.78 -4.17
N GLU A 177 -6.52 12.76 -5.34
CA GLU A 177 -6.20 11.51 -6.06
C GLU A 177 -4.82 10.91 -5.70
N ARG A 178 -4.10 11.52 -4.75
CA ARG A 178 -2.79 11.00 -4.31
C ARG A 178 -2.89 9.59 -3.73
N SER A 179 -4.01 9.26 -3.10
CA SER A 179 -4.31 7.94 -2.56
C SER A 179 -4.59 6.89 -3.63
N THR A 180 -4.67 7.27 -4.92
CA THR A 180 -4.88 6.38 -6.07
C THR A 180 -3.78 6.51 -7.13
N ALA A 181 -2.73 7.30 -6.86
CA ALA A 181 -1.62 7.51 -7.79
C ALA A 181 -0.96 6.19 -8.24
N SER A 182 -0.56 6.13 -9.52
CA SER A 182 0.18 5.01 -10.11
C SER A 182 1.64 4.98 -9.64
N GLU A 183 2.34 3.87 -9.84
CA GLU A 183 3.77 3.75 -9.50
C GLU A 183 4.64 4.80 -10.21
N GLN A 184 4.34 5.12 -11.46
CA GLN A 184 5.02 6.16 -12.23
C GLN A 184 4.79 7.55 -11.61
N GLN A 185 3.55 7.85 -11.20
CA GLN A 185 3.21 9.11 -10.54
C GLN A 185 3.86 9.23 -9.16
N LEU A 186 3.95 8.12 -8.40
CA LEU A 186 4.66 8.09 -7.13
C LEU A 186 6.16 8.31 -7.31
N GLY A 187 6.78 7.65 -8.30
CA GLY A 187 8.18 7.88 -8.65
C GLY A 187 8.46 9.33 -9.00
N LEU A 188 7.58 9.96 -9.78
CA LEU A 188 7.70 11.36 -10.14
C LEU A 188 7.57 12.30 -8.94
N LEU A 189 6.64 12.02 -8.01
CA LEU A 189 6.53 12.80 -6.77
C LEU A 189 7.80 12.71 -5.89
N ILE A 190 8.48 11.56 -5.86
CA ILE A 190 9.77 11.44 -5.13
C ILE A 190 10.82 12.36 -5.74
N VAL A 191 10.88 12.45 -7.07
CA VAL A 191 11.80 13.37 -7.76
C VAL A 191 11.44 14.82 -7.45
N MET A 192 10.16 15.17 -7.47
CA MET A 192 9.68 16.51 -7.12
C MET A 192 10.13 16.90 -5.70
N GLN A 193 10.04 15.98 -4.73
CA GLN A 193 10.51 16.23 -3.36
C GLN A 193 12.02 16.45 -3.25
N LYS A 194 12.81 15.82 -4.12
CA LYS A 194 14.25 16.08 -4.16
C LYS A 194 14.59 17.44 -4.77
N ILE A 195 13.83 17.87 -5.78
CA ILE A 195 13.92 19.23 -6.32
C ILE A 195 13.54 20.26 -5.25
N GLU A 196 12.47 20.01 -4.50
CA GLU A 196 12.02 20.84 -3.38
C GLU A 196 13.10 21.02 -2.32
N GLN A 197 13.69 19.92 -1.84
CA GLN A 197 14.76 19.95 -0.85
C GLN A 197 15.94 20.81 -1.32
N ALA A 198 16.44 20.56 -2.53
CA ALA A 198 17.57 21.31 -3.07
C ALA A 198 17.26 22.82 -3.22
N ALA A 199 16.05 23.17 -3.67
CA ALA A 199 15.65 24.56 -3.81
C ALA A 199 15.44 25.27 -2.47
N PHE A 200 14.89 24.59 -1.47
CA PHE A 200 14.70 25.18 -0.14
C PHE A 200 16.02 25.36 0.59
N ASP A 201 16.95 24.41 0.49
CA ASP A 201 18.29 24.55 1.07
C ASP A 201 19.03 25.78 0.50
N GLU A 202 18.94 25.97 -0.82
CA GLU A 202 19.53 27.13 -1.51
C GLU A 202 18.81 28.44 -1.16
N ALA A 203 17.49 28.41 -1.05
CA ALA A 203 16.68 29.56 -0.66
C ALA A 203 17.00 30.02 0.78
N ILE A 204 17.20 29.08 1.71
CA ILE A 204 17.60 29.37 3.09
C ILE A 204 18.98 30.03 3.11
N GLN A 205 19.94 29.50 2.37
CA GLN A 205 21.30 30.06 2.29
C GLN A 205 21.32 31.45 1.66
N SER A 206 20.44 31.69 0.69
CA SER A 206 20.35 32.95 -0.06
C SER A 206 19.43 33.99 0.59
N GLY A 207 18.80 33.67 1.73
CA GLY A 207 17.89 34.57 2.43
C GLY A 207 16.61 34.89 1.66
N MET A 208 16.15 33.98 0.80
CA MET A 208 14.93 34.18 0.00
C MET A 208 13.66 34.12 0.86
N THR A 209 12.60 34.76 0.39
CA THR A 209 11.27 34.61 0.96
C THR A 209 10.67 33.25 0.59
N PRO A 210 9.70 32.72 1.37
CA PRO A 210 9.01 31.48 1.01
C PRO A 210 8.31 31.53 -0.36
N THR A 211 7.79 32.70 -0.76
CA THR A 211 7.12 32.87 -2.05
C THR A 211 8.10 32.71 -3.20
N GLU A 212 9.30 33.29 -3.07
CA GLU A 212 10.38 33.14 -4.05
C GLU A 212 10.84 31.70 -4.12
N ALA A 213 11.02 31.04 -2.96
CA ALA A 213 11.43 29.65 -2.90
C ALA A 213 10.41 28.69 -3.57
N VAL A 214 9.11 28.87 -3.33
CA VAL A 214 8.06 28.08 -4.01
C VAL A 214 8.02 28.35 -5.51
N ARG A 215 8.28 29.60 -5.93
CA ARG A 215 8.37 29.94 -7.36
C ARG A 215 9.57 29.28 -8.02
N GLU A 216 10.71 29.26 -7.35
CA GLU A 216 11.93 28.60 -7.81
C GLU A 216 11.73 27.08 -7.93
N VAL A 217 11.12 26.46 -6.93
CA VAL A 217 10.70 25.05 -6.99
C VAL A 217 9.84 24.79 -8.23
N ALA A 218 8.78 25.60 -8.44
CA ALA A 218 7.91 25.42 -9.58
C ALA A 218 8.67 25.53 -10.92
N CYS A 219 9.62 26.47 -11.03
CA CYS A 219 10.47 26.63 -12.20
C CYS A 219 11.36 25.39 -12.46
N ARG A 220 12.01 24.86 -11.41
CA ARG A 220 12.84 23.65 -11.51
C ARG A 220 12.01 22.42 -11.88
N MET A 221 10.80 22.29 -11.32
CA MET A 221 9.86 21.23 -11.67
C MET A 221 9.42 21.29 -13.13
N GLU A 222 9.12 22.49 -13.64
CA GLU A 222 8.76 22.72 -15.05
C GLU A 222 9.94 22.42 -15.99
N THR A 223 11.16 22.78 -15.59
CA THR A 223 12.39 22.45 -16.32
C THR A 223 12.64 20.94 -16.34
N PHE A 224 12.40 20.25 -15.23
CA PHE A 224 12.47 18.79 -15.20
C PHE A 224 11.42 18.16 -16.12
N ALA A 225 10.18 18.67 -16.08
CA ALA A 225 9.11 18.17 -16.92
C ALA A 225 9.42 18.34 -18.41
N SER A 226 10.02 19.47 -18.83
CA SER A 226 10.39 19.71 -20.23
C SER A 226 11.47 18.75 -20.73
N LEU A 227 12.44 18.37 -19.89
CA LEU A 227 13.44 17.35 -20.23
C LEU A 227 12.79 15.98 -20.50
N MET A 228 11.78 15.63 -19.70
CA MET A 228 11.04 14.36 -19.84
C MET A 228 10.11 14.32 -21.05
N THR A 229 9.71 15.48 -21.58
CA THR A 229 8.72 15.59 -22.67
C THR A 229 9.32 15.81 -24.04
N SER A 230 10.66 15.89 -24.17
CA SER A 230 11.42 16.09 -25.42
C SER A 230 10.71 15.58 -26.69
N ALA A 231 9.87 16.44 -27.29
CA ALA A 231 9.50 16.36 -28.68
C ALA A 231 10.65 16.99 -29.45
N PRO A 232 11.15 16.39 -30.55
CA PRO A 232 12.18 17.01 -31.34
C PRO A 232 11.66 18.34 -31.86
N SER A 233 12.42 19.41 -31.63
CA SER A 233 12.27 20.67 -32.34
C SER A 233 12.53 20.40 -33.83
N LEU A 234 11.47 20.05 -34.55
CA LEU A 234 11.48 20.12 -36.02
C LEU A 234 11.64 21.59 -36.36
N GLY A 235 12.86 21.95 -36.76
CA GLY A 235 13.22 23.25 -37.28
C GLY A 235 12.26 23.63 -38.40
N VAL A 236 11.60 24.76 -38.23
CA VAL A 236 10.98 25.46 -39.35
C VAL A 236 12.14 26.10 -40.12
N ASN A 237 12.61 25.37 -41.12
CA ASN A 237 13.49 25.92 -42.14
C ASN A 237 12.76 27.07 -42.84
N HIS A 238 13.45 28.20 -42.94
CA HIS A 238 13.10 29.30 -43.82
C HIS A 238 12.96 28.80 -45.27
N ALA A 239 11.85 29.20 -45.91
CA ALA A 239 11.74 29.39 -47.35
C ALA A 239 10.79 30.57 -47.58
#